data_AF-A0A3D9RUN7-F1
#
_entry.id   AF-A0A3D9RUN7-F1
#
_cell.length_a   1.000
_cell.length_b   1.000
_cell.length_c   1.000
_cell.angle_alpha   90.00
_cell.angle_beta   90.00
_cell.angle_gamma   90.00
#
_symmetry.space_group_name_H-M   'P 1'
#
loop_
_entity.id
_entity.type
_entity.pdbx_description
1 polymer ?
#
loop_
_entity_poly.entity_id
_entity_poly.type
_entity_poly.pdbx_seq_one_letter_code
_entity_poly.pdbx_strand_id
1 'polypeptide(L)'
;MKKFPNALVIMIGFIILSTILTYIIPQGQYERVTNPDTNQISVVEGSYKPVDAEPVSILKMFLSIPEGVVSRASLITLILLIGGCFYVIEKTGALKEGITFLTIKLQGKEEIILIIVATIFLVGGAIMGLQEEIIAMIPVLLYLTSRLGYNAFVAIAISFGSAILGAAFSPMNPFAVVIAQKETGLEFLSGSGFRLIVLAIAFIVWMFMVIKYANKNKIEKVVETDEIVEKISIRSAIILSLVGMAFVILVIGMLNYNWDFNEMSAEFFALGIIVGLIGNLGVNGTIETYIEGFKELVFAAMIVGFASSISIILKEGMVIDSIIYGLFTPMQYLPKSMAAISMMISQAALHFPVTSYSGQAILTMPILAPLSDLIGISRQVCVLAYQYGAVMTDLIYPTQGALMAIIAIAGISFDKWFKFILKFVLTILLVGAIAIVVAVYIGF
;
A
#
# COMPACT_ATOMS: atom_id res chain seq x y z
N MET A 1 18.61 18.78 -19.75
CA MET A 1 18.43 17.95 -18.53
C MET A 1 17.84 16.61 -18.96
N LYS A 2 18.48 15.47 -18.67
CA LYS A 2 17.89 14.15 -19.00
C LYS A 2 16.64 13.95 -18.13
N LYS A 3 15.49 13.65 -18.74
CA LYS A 3 14.25 13.31 -18.00
C LYS A 3 14.51 12.03 -17.21
N PHE A 4 14.02 11.97 -15.96
CA PHE A 4 14.08 10.76 -15.16
C PHE A 4 13.30 9.62 -15.86
N PRO A 5 13.72 8.35 -15.76
CA PRO A 5 13.06 7.24 -16.45
C PRO A 5 11.56 7.12 -16.09
N ASN A 6 10.75 6.73 -17.07
CA ASN A 6 9.32 6.43 -16.88
C ASN A 6 9.15 5.24 -15.91
N ALA A 7 8.05 5.21 -15.16
CA ALA A 7 7.74 4.13 -14.21
C ALA A 7 7.87 2.71 -14.80
N LEU A 8 7.39 2.49 -16.03
CA LEU A 8 7.53 1.19 -16.71
C LEU A 8 8.99 0.86 -17.06
N VAL A 9 9.81 1.85 -17.39
CA VAL A 9 11.25 1.65 -17.63
C VAL A 9 11.95 1.21 -16.34
N ILE A 10 11.55 1.80 -15.21
CA ILE A 10 12.04 1.39 -13.89
C ILE A 10 11.61 -0.05 -13.60
N MET A 11 10.36 -0.42 -13.89
CA MET A 11 9.85 -1.79 -13.67
C MET A 11 10.61 -2.82 -14.52
N ILE A 12 10.82 -2.53 -15.80
CA ILE A 12 11.62 -3.39 -16.69
C ILE A 12 13.05 -3.53 -16.18
N GLY A 13 13.64 -2.44 -15.66
CA GLY A 13 14.95 -2.49 -15.00
C GLY A 13 14.99 -3.46 -13.83
N PHE A 14 13.95 -3.50 -12.99
CA PHE A 14 13.85 -4.43 -11.86
C PHE A 14 13.54 -5.87 -12.26
N ILE A 15 12.78 -6.06 -13.34
CA ILE A 15 12.57 -7.38 -13.95
C ILE A 15 13.92 -7.95 -14.43
N ILE A 16 14.72 -7.16 -15.15
CA ILE A 16 16.06 -7.55 -15.59
C ILE A 16 16.97 -7.83 -14.39
N LEU A 17 16.96 -6.95 -13.38
CA LEU A 17 17.76 -7.14 -12.17
C LEU A 17 17.38 -8.44 -11.46
N SER A 18 16.08 -8.73 -11.34
CA SER A 18 15.58 -9.95 -10.70
C SER A 18 16.07 -11.20 -11.42
N THR A 19 16.04 -11.18 -12.75
CA THR A 19 16.60 -12.26 -13.57
C THR A 19 18.08 -12.44 -13.30
N ILE A 20 18.87 -11.35 -13.30
CA ILE A 20 20.31 -11.40 -12.99
C ILE A 20 20.56 -11.98 -11.59
N LEU A 21 19.75 -11.61 -10.59
CA LEU A 21 19.87 -12.15 -9.24
C LEU A 21 19.70 -13.67 -9.20
N THR A 22 18.91 -14.27 -10.10
CA THR A 22 18.79 -15.73 -10.19
C THR A 22 20.07 -16.44 -10.62
N TYR A 23 21.02 -15.73 -11.25
CA TYR A 23 22.34 -16.27 -11.62
C TYR A 23 23.39 -16.10 -10.52
N ILE A 24 23.18 -15.14 -9.61
CA ILE A 24 24.17 -14.76 -8.59
C ILE A 24 23.85 -15.44 -7.25
N ILE A 25 22.57 -15.48 -6.88
CA ILE A 25 22.12 -16.02 -5.61
C ILE A 25 21.95 -17.54 -5.78
N PRO A 26 22.59 -18.36 -4.92
CA PRO A 26 22.40 -19.81 -4.96
C PRO A 26 20.94 -20.18 -4.79
N GLN A 27 20.45 -21.17 -5.55
CA GLN A 27 19.09 -21.67 -5.40
C GLN A 27 18.99 -22.49 -4.11
N GLY A 28 17.91 -22.30 -3.38
CA GLY A 28 17.71 -22.93 -2.08
C GLY A 28 16.25 -23.07 -1.75
N GLN A 29 15.96 -24.00 -0.84
CA GLN A 29 14.61 -24.19 -0.34
C GLN A 29 14.61 -24.61 1.14
N TYR A 30 13.59 -24.15 1.86
CA TYR A 30 13.21 -24.70 3.15
C TYR A 30 12.23 -25.86 2.99
N GLU A 31 12.35 -26.86 3.87
CA GLU A 31 11.32 -27.87 4.03
C GLU A 31 10.13 -27.28 4.79
N ARG A 32 8.94 -27.41 4.22
CA ARG A 32 7.68 -26.87 4.75
C ARG A 32 6.74 -28.01 5.10
N VAL A 33 6.16 -27.96 6.29
CA VAL A 33 5.17 -28.92 6.79
C VAL A 33 3.86 -28.19 7.06
N THR A 34 2.77 -28.72 6.49
CA THR A 34 1.42 -28.22 6.73
C THR A 34 0.83 -28.93 7.93
N ASN A 35 0.38 -28.17 8.92
CA ASN A 35 -0.38 -28.70 10.04
C ASN A 35 -1.78 -29.11 9.55
N PRO A 36 -2.17 -30.40 9.68
CA PRO A 36 -3.44 -30.90 9.14
C PRO A 36 -4.68 -30.33 9.85
N ASP A 37 -4.56 -29.86 11.10
CA ASP A 37 -5.68 -29.36 11.89
C ASP A 37 -5.95 -27.86 11.64
N THR A 38 -4.89 -27.10 11.31
CA THR A 38 -4.96 -25.63 11.18
C THR A 38 -4.69 -25.12 9.77
N ASN A 39 -4.26 -26.00 8.85
CA ASN A 39 -3.71 -25.66 7.53
C ASN A 39 -2.54 -24.65 7.57
N GLN A 40 -1.93 -24.47 8.75
CA GLN A 40 -0.81 -23.56 8.93
C GLN A 40 0.47 -24.20 8.34
N ILE A 41 1.24 -23.41 7.58
CA ILE A 41 2.54 -23.85 7.05
C ILE A 41 3.61 -23.48 8.06
N SER A 42 4.42 -24.46 8.45
CA SER A 42 5.60 -24.27 9.30
C SER A 42 6.86 -24.68 8.54
N VAL A 43 7.98 -24.04 8.83
CA VAL A 43 9.28 -24.47 8.29
C VAL A 43 9.96 -25.39 9.30
N VAL A 44 10.53 -26.50 8.81
CA VAL A 44 11.36 -27.39 9.62
C VAL A 44 12.66 -26.65 9.96
N GLU A 45 12.95 -26.50 11.25
CA GLU A 45 14.14 -25.78 11.72
C GLU A 45 15.43 -26.39 11.15
N GLY A 46 16.34 -25.54 10.66
CA GLY A 46 17.60 -25.98 10.07
C GLY A 46 17.48 -26.73 8.72
N SER A 47 16.29 -26.81 8.12
CA SER A 47 16.07 -27.58 6.88
C SER A 47 16.52 -26.90 5.59
N TYR A 48 17.02 -25.66 5.67
CA TYR A 48 17.50 -24.95 4.49
C TYR A 48 18.58 -25.78 3.79
N LYS A 49 18.35 -26.06 2.51
CA LYS A 49 19.32 -26.74 1.67
C LYS A 49 19.44 -26.05 0.32
N PRO A 50 20.67 -25.89 -0.21
CA PRO A 50 20.86 -25.58 -1.62
C PRO A 50 20.19 -26.63 -2.49
N VAL A 51 19.65 -26.20 -3.63
CA VAL A 51 19.06 -27.09 -4.63
C VAL A 51 19.75 -26.90 -5.96
N ASP A 52 19.84 -27.98 -6.72
CA ASP A 52 20.29 -27.90 -8.11
C ASP A 52 19.10 -27.47 -8.98
N ALA A 53 19.15 -26.23 -9.45
CA ALA A 53 18.09 -25.63 -10.26
C ALA A 53 18.64 -24.59 -11.21
N GLU A 54 18.06 -24.55 -12.40
CA GLU A 54 18.50 -23.60 -13.42
C GLU A 54 18.01 -22.18 -13.10
N PRO A 55 18.86 -21.16 -13.32
CA PRO A 55 18.44 -19.76 -13.23
C PRO A 55 17.36 -19.44 -14.29
N VAL A 56 16.63 -18.34 -14.06
CA VAL A 56 15.54 -17.95 -14.98
C VAL A 56 16.12 -17.50 -16.31
N SER A 57 15.72 -18.16 -17.39
CA SER A 57 16.19 -17.83 -18.74
C SER A 57 15.62 -16.49 -19.23
N ILE A 58 16.30 -15.88 -20.21
CA ILE A 58 15.84 -14.63 -20.85
C ILE A 58 14.43 -14.78 -21.43
N LEU A 59 14.09 -15.94 -21.99
CA LEU A 59 12.75 -16.20 -22.53
C LEU A 59 11.71 -16.19 -21.41
N LYS A 60 11.98 -16.88 -20.28
CA LYS A 60 11.10 -16.87 -19.11
C LYS A 60 10.96 -15.48 -18.50
N MET A 61 12.03 -14.67 -18.49
CA MET A 61 11.94 -13.27 -18.09
C MET A 61 10.91 -12.50 -18.91
N PHE A 62 10.90 -12.65 -20.25
CA PHE A 62 9.87 -11.99 -21.07
C PHE A 62 8.47 -12.56 -20.87
N LEU A 63 8.33 -13.88 -20.65
CA LEU A 63 7.05 -14.53 -20.35
C LEU A 63 6.47 -14.11 -18.99
N SER A 64 7.32 -13.78 -18.03
CA SER A 64 6.88 -13.30 -16.71
C SER A 64 6.07 -12.00 -16.76
N ILE A 65 6.19 -11.22 -17.84
CA ILE A 65 5.45 -9.95 -18.01
C ILE A 65 3.95 -10.20 -18.22
N PRO A 66 3.51 -10.91 -19.29
CA PRO A 66 2.10 -11.25 -19.45
C PRO A 66 1.58 -12.11 -18.29
N GLU A 67 2.38 -13.02 -17.73
CA GLU A 67 2.00 -13.77 -16.53
C GLU A 67 1.76 -12.86 -15.31
N GLY A 68 2.61 -11.86 -15.12
CA GLY A 68 2.45 -10.83 -14.08
C GLY A 68 1.13 -10.07 -14.22
N VAL A 69 0.79 -9.65 -15.43
CA VAL A 69 -0.48 -8.98 -15.74
C VAL A 69 -1.67 -9.91 -15.47
N VAL A 70 -1.62 -11.15 -15.95
CA VAL A 70 -2.70 -12.14 -15.74
C VAL A 70 -2.86 -12.47 -14.25
N SER A 71 -1.75 -12.59 -13.50
CA SER A 71 -1.76 -12.87 -12.06
C SER A 71 -2.43 -11.77 -11.23
N ARG A 72 -2.58 -10.57 -11.80
CA ARG A 72 -3.20 -9.40 -11.16
C ARG A 72 -4.49 -8.96 -11.85
N ALA A 73 -5.13 -9.81 -12.64
CA ALA A 73 -6.31 -9.46 -13.44
C ALA A 73 -7.47 -8.86 -12.61
N SER A 74 -7.81 -9.46 -11.46
CA SER A 74 -8.87 -8.93 -10.58
C SER A 74 -8.53 -7.55 -10.03
N LEU A 75 -7.27 -7.34 -9.62
CA LEU A 75 -6.81 -6.04 -9.11
C LEU A 75 -6.76 -4.97 -10.21
N ILE A 76 -6.30 -5.33 -11.41
CA ILE A 76 -6.31 -4.46 -12.58
C ILE A 76 -7.73 -4.06 -12.94
N THR A 77 -8.67 -5.02 -12.88
CA THR A 77 -10.10 -4.77 -13.11
C THR A 77 -10.64 -3.79 -12.08
N LEU A 78 -10.31 -3.96 -10.80
CA LEU A 78 -10.69 -3.02 -9.74
C LEU A 78 -10.17 -1.62 -10.02
N ILE A 79 -8.88 -1.46 -10.30
CA ILE A 79 -8.28 -0.15 -10.60
C ILE A 79 -9.06 0.53 -11.73
N LEU A 80 -9.28 -0.18 -12.85
CA LEU A 80 -10.02 0.36 -13.99
C LEU A 80 -11.46 0.73 -13.60
N LEU A 81 -12.20 -0.15 -12.92
CA LEU A 81 -13.60 0.10 -12.56
C LEU A 81 -13.76 1.23 -11.55
N ILE A 82 -12.94 1.29 -10.50
CA ILE A 82 -12.96 2.41 -9.55
C ILE A 82 -12.56 3.71 -10.27
N GLY A 83 -11.51 3.69 -11.09
CA GLY A 83 -11.08 4.85 -11.87
C GLY A 83 -12.16 5.41 -12.79
N GLY A 84 -12.80 4.52 -13.54
CA GLY A 84 -13.95 4.87 -14.39
C GLY A 84 -15.10 5.46 -13.58
N CYS A 85 -15.41 4.88 -12.41
CA CYS A 85 -16.43 5.41 -11.52
C CYS A 85 -16.10 6.84 -11.05
N PHE A 86 -14.89 7.09 -10.54
CA PHE A 86 -14.48 8.43 -10.11
C PHE A 86 -14.41 9.44 -11.25
N TYR A 87 -14.01 9.01 -12.45
CA TYR A 87 -14.05 9.86 -13.64
C TYR A 87 -15.49 10.23 -14.02
N VAL A 88 -16.45 9.30 -13.91
CA VAL A 88 -17.89 9.60 -14.06
C VAL A 88 -18.34 10.60 -13.00
N ILE A 89 -18.02 10.37 -11.73
CA ILE A 89 -18.36 11.29 -10.63
C ILE A 89 -17.78 12.70 -10.91
N GLU A 90 -16.54 12.79 -11.39
CA GLU A 90 -15.91 14.06 -11.76
C GLU A 90 -16.70 14.79 -12.86
N LYS A 91 -17.08 14.09 -13.94
CA LYS A 91 -17.86 14.66 -15.04
C LYS A 91 -19.27 15.11 -14.62
N THR A 92 -19.83 14.59 -13.54
CA THR A 92 -21.11 15.11 -13.00
C THR A 92 -20.99 16.51 -12.37
N GLY A 93 -19.77 16.97 -12.06
CA GLY A 93 -19.51 18.21 -11.33
C GLY A 93 -19.70 18.10 -9.81
N ALA A 94 -20.17 16.96 -9.30
CA ALA A 94 -20.46 16.80 -7.86
C ALA A 94 -19.21 16.95 -6.98
N LEU A 95 -18.07 16.39 -7.40
CA LEU A 95 -16.80 16.52 -6.68
C LEU A 95 -16.33 17.97 -6.62
N LYS A 96 -16.39 18.67 -7.76
CA LYS A 96 -16.04 20.09 -7.87
C LYS A 96 -16.86 20.95 -6.90
N GLU A 97 -18.17 20.74 -6.89
CA GLU A 97 -19.10 21.47 -6.03
C GLU A 97 -18.84 21.19 -4.54
N GLY A 98 -18.66 19.91 -4.17
CA GLY A 98 -18.35 19.51 -2.79
C GLY A 98 -17.03 20.08 -2.28
N ILE A 99 -15.98 20.04 -3.11
CA ILE A 99 -14.66 20.56 -2.75
C ILE A 99 -14.68 22.09 -2.62
N THR A 100 -15.40 22.79 -3.51
CA THR A 100 -15.57 24.25 -3.41
C THR A 100 -16.31 24.64 -2.13
N PHE A 101 -17.41 23.95 -1.81
CA PHE A 101 -18.14 24.16 -0.56
C PHE A 101 -17.26 23.97 0.67
N LEU A 102 -16.47 22.88 0.73
CA LEU A 102 -15.55 22.62 1.83
C LEU A 102 -14.47 23.70 1.96
N THR A 103 -13.91 24.15 0.83
CA THR A 103 -12.84 25.16 0.80
C THR A 103 -13.35 26.52 1.30
N ILE A 104 -14.57 26.93 0.95
CA ILE A 104 -15.20 28.16 1.44
C ILE A 104 -15.48 28.05 2.94
N LYS A 105 -16.11 26.94 3.37
CA LYS A 105 -16.53 26.76 4.77
C LYS A 105 -15.36 26.63 5.75
N LEU A 106 -14.23 26.13 5.28
CA LEU A 106 -13.01 25.88 6.07
C LEU A 106 -11.86 26.83 5.70
N GLN A 107 -12.18 27.99 5.11
CA GLN A 107 -11.19 29.01 4.78
C GLN A 107 -10.38 29.42 6.03
N GLY A 108 -9.04 29.40 5.92
CA GLY A 108 -8.14 29.69 7.04
C GLY A 108 -7.96 28.54 8.05
N LYS A 109 -8.61 27.39 7.82
CA LYS A 109 -8.48 26.15 8.61
C LYS A 109 -8.11 24.97 7.72
N GLU A 110 -7.34 25.20 6.65
CA GLU A 110 -7.03 24.20 5.64
C GLU A 110 -6.29 22.98 6.22
N GLU A 111 -5.50 23.17 7.28
CA GLU A 111 -4.82 22.09 8.00
C GLU A 111 -5.78 21.07 8.62
N ILE A 112 -6.98 21.49 9.03
CA ILE A 112 -8.00 20.59 9.57
C ILE A 112 -8.43 19.58 8.49
N ILE A 113 -8.54 20.02 7.23
CA ILE A 113 -8.88 19.11 6.13
C ILE A 113 -7.76 18.09 5.92
N LEU A 114 -6.49 18.51 5.99
CA LEU A 114 -5.37 17.58 5.90
C LEU A 114 -5.44 16.50 7.00
N ILE A 115 -5.76 16.89 8.23
CA ILE A 115 -5.90 15.97 9.37
C ILE A 115 -7.08 15.02 9.17
N ILE A 116 -8.25 15.53 8.75
CA ILE A 116 -9.45 14.70 8.53
C ILE A 116 -9.18 13.67 7.42
N VAL A 117 -8.66 14.12 6.27
CA VAL A 117 -8.33 13.25 5.15
C VAL A 117 -7.30 12.20 5.57
N ALA A 118 -6.21 12.61 6.21
CA ALA A 118 -5.20 11.70 6.72
C ALA A 118 -5.75 10.67 7.72
N THR A 119 -6.68 11.08 8.58
CA THR A 119 -7.31 10.18 9.55
C THR A 119 -8.20 9.15 8.85
N ILE A 120 -8.97 9.55 7.83
CA ILE A 120 -9.79 8.63 7.03
C ILE A 120 -8.91 7.57 6.37
N PHE A 121 -7.82 7.98 5.72
CA PHE A 121 -6.89 7.05 5.08
C PHE A 121 -6.11 6.20 6.08
N LEU A 122 -5.72 6.75 7.24
CA LEU A 122 -5.10 5.99 8.33
C LEU A 122 -6.02 4.86 8.81
N VAL A 123 -7.29 5.18 9.05
CA VAL A 123 -8.29 4.20 9.50
C VAL A 123 -8.56 3.16 8.41
N GLY A 124 -8.68 3.58 7.15
CA GLY A 124 -8.79 2.66 6.01
C GLY A 124 -7.60 1.72 5.91
N GLY A 125 -6.38 2.24 5.97
CA GLY A 125 -5.17 1.43 6.00
C GLY A 125 -5.14 0.48 7.20
N ALA A 126 -5.61 0.92 8.37
CA ALA A 126 -5.58 0.11 9.57
C ALA A 126 -6.62 -1.02 9.60
N ILE A 127 -7.83 -0.79 9.08
CA ILE A 127 -8.94 -1.75 9.18
C ILE A 127 -8.99 -2.68 7.96
N MET A 128 -8.69 -2.15 6.77
CA MET A 128 -8.89 -2.89 5.51
C MET A 128 -7.63 -2.96 4.64
N GLY A 129 -6.52 -2.32 5.03
CA GLY A 129 -5.32 -2.30 4.19
C GLY A 129 -5.48 -1.50 2.90
N LEU A 130 -6.34 -0.46 2.93
CA LEU A 130 -6.63 0.44 1.82
C LEU A 130 -5.34 0.93 1.14
N GLN A 131 -5.08 0.52 -0.10
CA GLN A 131 -3.90 0.96 -0.86
C GLN A 131 -4.24 1.15 -2.32
N GLU A 132 -4.75 0.12 -2.98
CA GLU A 132 -4.96 0.11 -4.42
C GLU A 132 -6.18 0.94 -4.84
N GLU A 133 -7.18 1.07 -3.96
CA GLU A 133 -8.33 1.95 -4.13
C GLU A 133 -7.91 3.42 -4.18
N ILE A 134 -6.78 3.76 -3.54
CA ILE A 134 -6.25 5.12 -3.51
C ILE A 134 -5.81 5.59 -4.90
N ILE A 135 -5.35 4.67 -5.76
CA ILE A 135 -4.93 4.95 -7.13
C ILE A 135 -6.01 5.74 -7.88
N ALA A 136 -7.26 5.30 -7.77
CA ALA A 136 -8.38 5.93 -8.45
C ALA A 136 -8.83 7.25 -7.80
N MET A 137 -8.55 7.44 -6.52
CA MET A 137 -8.89 8.68 -5.80
C MET A 137 -7.86 9.80 -6.00
N ILE A 138 -6.67 9.51 -6.55
CA ILE A 138 -5.59 10.50 -6.70
C ILE A 138 -6.04 11.77 -7.42
N PRO A 139 -6.73 11.75 -8.58
CA PRO A 139 -7.14 12.98 -9.26
C PRO A 139 -7.99 13.90 -8.36
N VAL A 140 -8.92 13.32 -7.61
CA VAL A 140 -9.79 14.03 -6.67
C VAL A 140 -8.99 14.64 -5.52
N LEU A 141 -8.02 13.90 -4.97
CA LEU A 141 -7.16 14.36 -3.87
C LEU A 141 -6.21 15.47 -4.32
N LEU A 142 -5.70 15.39 -5.55
CA LEU A 142 -4.90 16.45 -6.17
C LEU A 142 -5.72 17.71 -6.35
N TYR A 143 -6.96 17.57 -6.87
CA TYR A 143 -7.86 18.70 -7.00
C TYR A 143 -8.17 19.34 -5.64
N LEU A 144 -8.57 18.54 -4.64
CA LEU A 144 -8.81 19.01 -3.28
C LEU A 144 -7.62 19.78 -2.71
N THR A 145 -6.42 19.19 -2.72
CA THR A 145 -5.23 19.84 -2.15
C THR A 145 -4.82 21.10 -2.90
N SER A 146 -4.98 21.13 -4.22
CA SER A 146 -4.69 22.32 -5.03
C SER A 146 -5.61 23.51 -4.69
N ARG A 147 -6.88 23.24 -4.36
CA ARG A 147 -7.86 24.26 -3.88
C ARG A 147 -7.50 24.79 -2.49
N LEU A 148 -6.86 23.97 -1.67
CA LEU A 148 -6.36 24.35 -0.35
C LEU A 148 -4.99 25.05 -0.41
N GLY A 149 -4.33 25.09 -1.56
CA GLY A 149 -3.01 25.69 -1.73
C GLY A 149 -1.86 24.76 -1.36
N TYR A 150 -2.07 23.45 -1.49
CA TYR A 150 -1.07 22.41 -1.23
C TYR A 150 -0.76 21.61 -2.50
N ASN A 151 0.50 21.20 -2.61
CA ASN A 151 1.00 20.49 -3.78
C ASN A 151 0.70 18.98 -3.74
N ALA A 152 0.94 18.31 -4.88
CA ALA A 152 0.71 16.88 -5.06
C ALA A 152 1.42 15.97 -4.04
N PHE A 153 2.59 16.37 -3.52
CA PHE A 153 3.27 15.59 -2.48
C PHE A 153 2.46 15.53 -1.18
N VAL A 154 1.81 16.63 -0.82
CA VAL A 154 0.91 16.67 0.35
C VAL A 154 -0.30 15.77 0.11
N ALA A 155 -0.89 15.79 -1.09
CA ALA A 155 -2.01 14.93 -1.46
C ALA A 155 -1.70 13.44 -1.25
N ILE A 156 -0.53 12.98 -1.72
CA ILE A 156 -0.10 11.59 -1.58
C ILE A 156 0.22 11.27 -0.11
N ALA A 157 0.86 12.19 0.63
CA ALA A 157 1.23 11.96 2.02
C ALA A 157 0.01 11.85 2.97
N ILE A 158 -1.03 12.67 2.76
CA ILE A 158 -2.28 12.58 3.55
C ILE A 158 -3.18 11.44 3.08
N SER A 159 -2.93 10.82 1.93
CA SER A 159 -3.71 9.69 1.44
C SER A 159 -2.93 8.40 1.55
N PHE A 160 -2.24 7.99 0.49
CA PHE A 160 -1.44 6.78 0.43
C PHE A 160 -0.46 6.68 1.61
N GLY A 161 0.26 7.75 1.94
CA GLY A 161 1.18 7.75 3.08
C GLY A 161 0.52 7.49 4.43
N SER A 162 -0.67 8.02 4.65
CA SER A 162 -1.42 7.80 5.89
C SER A 162 -2.03 6.40 5.93
N ALA A 163 -2.45 5.87 4.79
CA ALA A 163 -2.94 4.49 4.70
C ALA A 163 -1.83 3.46 4.93
N ILE A 164 -0.64 3.65 4.35
CA ILE A 164 0.54 2.82 4.63
C ILE A 164 0.90 2.88 6.12
N LEU A 165 0.90 4.07 6.72
CA LEU A 165 1.13 4.22 8.15
C LEU A 165 0.10 3.45 8.99
N GLY A 166 -1.17 3.53 8.60
CA GLY A 166 -2.26 2.80 9.22
C GLY A 166 -2.03 1.29 9.14
N ALA A 167 -1.74 0.77 7.96
CA ALA A 167 -1.46 -0.65 7.74
C ALA A 167 -0.22 -1.14 8.52
N ALA A 168 0.84 -0.33 8.56
CA ALA A 168 2.10 -0.66 9.21
C ALA A 168 1.99 -0.73 10.74
N PHE A 169 1.15 0.10 11.36
CA PHE A 169 1.03 0.16 12.83
C PHE A 169 -0.31 -0.39 13.37
N SER A 170 -1.16 -0.93 12.50
CA SER A 170 -2.48 -1.41 12.88
C SER A 170 -2.46 -2.64 13.78
N PRO A 171 -3.38 -2.74 14.76
CA PRO A 171 -3.63 -3.96 15.51
C PRO A 171 -4.51 -4.99 14.78
N MET A 172 -5.20 -4.60 13.70
CA MET A 172 -6.31 -5.36 13.14
C MET A 172 -6.31 -5.47 11.62
N ASN A 173 -5.29 -4.94 10.92
CA ASN A 173 -5.21 -5.03 9.46
C ASN A 173 -5.20 -6.51 9.02
N PRO A 174 -6.20 -6.95 8.24
CA PRO A 174 -6.38 -8.35 7.90
C PRO A 174 -5.26 -8.89 7.00
N PHE A 175 -4.60 -8.03 6.23
CA PHE A 175 -3.57 -8.39 5.26
C PHE A 175 -2.14 -8.27 5.81
N ALA A 176 -1.96 -7.68 6.99
CA ALA A 176 -0.67 -7.52 7.64
C ALA A 176 -0.62 -8.29 8.97
N VAL A 177 -0.99 -7.64 10.07
CA VAL A 177 -0.87 -8.19 11.42
C VAL A 177 -1.68 -9.46 11.64
N VAL A 178 -2.89 -9.57 11.07
CA VAL A 178 -3.75 -10.75 11.29
C VAL A 178 -3.16 -11.99 10.62
N ILE A 179 -2.73 -11.88 9.35
CA ILE A 179 -2.00 -12.97 8.68
C ILE A 179 -0.73 -13.29 9.47
N ALA A 180 0.05 -12.28 9.86
CA ALA A 180 1.30 -12.54 10.58
C ALA A 180 1.08 -13.23 11.94
N GLN A 181 0.04 -12.85 12.69
CA GLN A 181 -0.34 -13.53 13.93
C GLN A 181 -0.77 -14.97 13.68
N LYS A 182 -1.59 -15.20 12.65
CA LYS A 182 -2.00 -16.55 12.24
C LYS A 182 -0.78 -17.41 11.89
N GLU A 183 0.14 -16.92 11.07
CA GLU A 183 1.33 -17.68 10.64
C GLU A 183 2.37 -17.88 11.76
N THR A 184 2.31 -17.08 12.84
CA THR A 184 3.17 -17.25 14.03
C THR A 184 2.48 -17.98 15.19
N GLY A 185 1.22 -18.39 15.04
CA GLY A 185 0.43 -19.06 16.09
C GLY A 185 0.08 -18.16 17.27
N LEU A 186 0.09 -16.84 17.09
CA LEU A 186 -0.36 -15.88 18.09
C LEU A 186 -1.89 -15.78 18.11
N GLU A 187 -2.45 -15.47 19.28
CA GLU A 187 -3.88 -15.23 19.42
C GLU A 187 -4.31 -13.99 18.60
N PHE A 188 -5.50 -14.08 18.01
CA PHE A 188 -6.09 -13.02 17.20
C PHE A 188 -6.18 -11.70 17.98
N LEU A 189 -5.67 -10.61 17.39
CA LEU A 189 -5.64 -9.26 17.99
C LEU A 189 -4.86 -9.14 19.31
N SER A 190 -4.08 -10.16 19.68
CA SER A 190 -3.22 -10.08 20.86
C SER A 190 -2.23 -8.92 20.75
N GLY A 191 -2.01 -8.19 21.85
CA GLY A 191 -1.13 -7.02 21.86
C GLY A 191 -1.68 -5.77 21.16
N SER A 192 -3.00 -5.71 20.93
CA SER A 192 -3.67 -4.55 20.30
C SER A 192 -3.42 -3.23 21.02
N GLY A 193 -3.42 -3.24 22.36
CA GLY A 193 -3.22 -2.02 23.16
C GLY A 193 -1.88 -1.34 22.88
N PHE A 194 -0.80 -2.12 22.84
CA PHE A 194 0.54 -1.63 22.50
C PHE A 194 0.56 -1.05 21.08
N ARG A 195 0.02 -1.78 20.10
CA ARG A 195 -0.01 -1.34 18.69
C ARG A 195 -0.79 -0.04 18.49
N LEU A 196 -1.94 0.11 19.14
CA LEU A 196 -2.74 1.35 19.08
C LEU A 196 -2.00 2.56 19.65
N ILE A 197 -1.26 2.38 20.75
CA ILE A 197 -0.44 3.46 21.33
C ILE A 197 0.66 3.87 20.34
N VAL A 198 1.37 2.90 19.76
CA VAL A 198 2.44 3.20 18.79
C VAL A 198 1.88 3.82 17.51
N LEU A 199 0.73 3.34 17.00
CA LEU A 199 0.01 3.93 15.87
C LEU A 199 -0.32 5.41 16.12
N ALA A 200 -0.85 5.73 17.30
CA ALA A 200 -1.17 7.11 17.66
C ALA A 200 0.07 8.00 17.68
N ILE A 201 1.18 7.53 18.27
CA ILE A 201 2.46 8.25 18.30
C ILE A 201 2.98 8.45 16.88
N ALA A 202 3.00 7.39 16.06
CA ALA A 202 3.48 7.43 14.68
C ALA A 202 2.64 8.40 13.83
N PHE A 203 1.31 8.42 14.02
CA PHE A 203 0.42 9.33 13.32
C PHE A 203 0.61 10.79 13.72
N ILE A 204 0.83 11.09 15.00
CA ILE A 204 1.16 12.45 15.46
C ILE A 204 2.46 12.93 14.82
N VAL A 205 3.50 12.09 14.81
CA VAL A 205 4.79 12.41 14.19
C VAL A 205 4.64 12.60 12.68
N TRP A 206 3.89 11.72 12.01
CA TRP A 206 3.58 11.81 10.59
C TRP A 206 2.89 13.12 10.24
N MET A 207 1.79 13.45 10.93
CA MET A 207 1.02 14.66 10.67
C MET A 207 1.81 15.93 10.96
N PHE A 208 2.63 15.93 12.02
CA PHE A 208 3.55 17.03 12.28
C PHE A 208 4.49 17.28 11.09
N MET A 209 5.09 16.23 10.52
CA MET A 209 5.97 16.36 9.36
C MET A 209 5.21 16.82 8.11
N VAL A 210 4.01 16.28 7.86
CA VAL A 210 3.18 16.64 6.71
C VAL A 210 2.74 18.10 6.78
N ILE A 211 2.18 18.54 7.91
CA ILE A 211 1.72 19.93 8.10
C ILE A 211 2.90 20.90 7.99
N LYS A 212 4.04 20.59 8.63
CA LYS A 212 5.25 21.41 8.52
C LYS A 212 5.72 21.55 7.07
N TYR A 213 5.71 20.45 6.30
CA TYR A 213 6.07 20.49 4.89
C TYR A 213 5.04 21.28 4.06
N ALA A 214 3.75 21.04 4.28
CA ALA A 214 2.64 21.66 3.57
C ALA A 214 2.66 23.18 3.73
N ASN A 215 2.87 23.67 4.96
CA ASN A 215 2.96 25.10 5.25
C ASN A 215 4.22 25.78 4.69
N LYS A 216 5.34 25.04 4.60
CA LYS A 216 6.57 25.57 4.01
C LYS A 216 6.51 25.62 2.47
N ASN A 217 5.70 24.78 1.84
CA ASN A 217 5.66 24.61 0.39
C ASN A 217 4.26 24.87 -0.19
N LYS A 218 3.58 25.92 0.32
CA LYS A 218 2.28 26.35 -0.22
C LYS A 218 2.43 26.71 -1.70
N ILE A 219 1.39 26.36 -2.46
CA ILE A 219 1.25 26.76 -3.86
C ILE A 219 0.11 27.77 -3.98
N GLU A 220 0.05 28.45 -5.11
CA GLU A 220 -1.09 29.28 -5.44
C GLU A 220 -2.35 28.40 -5.48
N LYS A 221 -3.41 28.88 -4.81
CA LYS A 221 -4.69 28.16 -4.81
C LYS A 221 -5.23 28.19 -6.22
N VAL A 222 -5.65 27.03 -6.72
CA VAL A 222 -6.42 26.99 -7.97
C VAL A 222 -7.73 27.70 -7.68
N VAL A 223 -7.94 28.90 -8.23
CA VAL A 223 -9.20 29.63 -8.14
C VAL A 223 -9.88 29.51 -9.51
N GLU A 224 -11.13 29.06 -9.51
CA GLU A 224 -11.95 29.12 -10.71
C GLU A 224 -12.78 30.39 -10.58
N THR A 225 -12.69 31.26 -11.58
CA THR A 225 -12.94 32.70 -11.44
C THR A 225 -14.38 33.09 -11.13
N ASP A 226 -15.36 32.18 -11.09
CA ASP A 226 -16.78 32.57 -11.08
C ASP A 226 -17.74 31.71 -10.22
N GLU A 227 -17.28 30.84 -9.30
CA GLU A 227 -18.20 29.97 -8.53
C GLU A 227 -18.19 30.24 -7.02
N ILE A 228 -19.13 31.07 -6.55
CA ILE A 228 -19.56 31.09 -5.14
C ILE A 228 -20.60 29.98 -4.95
N VAL A 229 -20.15 28.78 -4.57
CA VAL A 229 -21.05 27.70 -4.15
C VAL A 229 -21.37 27.88 -2.67
N GLU A 230 -22.41 28.66 -2.34
CA GLU A 230 -22.87 28.80 -0.95
C GLU A 230 -23.52 27.52 -0.40
N LYS A 231 -24.13 26.71 -1.28
CA LYS A 231 -24.79 25.46 -0.94
C LYS A 231 -24.55 24.41 -2.02
N ILE A 232 -24.24 23.19 -1.59
CA ILE A 232 -24.18 22.03 -2.49
C ILE A 232 -25.59 21.73 -3.00
N SER A 233 -25.72 21.55 -4.32
CA SER A 233 -26.95 21.13 -4.97
C SER A 233 -27.41 19.79 -4.44
N ILE A 234 -28.73 19.58 -4.38
CA ILE A 234 -29.30 18.30 -3.90
C ILE A 234 -28.75 17.13 -4.71
N ARG A 235 -28.54 17.32 -6.02
CA ARG A 235 -27.95 16.32 -6.91
C ARG A 235 -26.53 15.95 -6.46
N SER A 236 -25.65 16.93 -6.29
CA SER A 236 -24.29 16.67 -5.85
C SER A 236 -24.24 16.11 -4.43
N ALA A 237 -25.13 16.56 -3.54
CA ALA A 237 -25.25 16.00 -2.21
C ALA A 237 -25.65 14.51 -2.24
N ILE A 238 -26.60 14.13 -3.11
CA ILE A 238 -26.97 12.72 -3.32
C ILE A 238 -25.78 11.93 -3.87
N ILE A 239 -25.12 12.42 -4.91
CA ILE A 239 -23.96 11.75 -5.52
C ILE A 239 -22.84 11.53 -4.49
N LEU A 240 -22.45 12.58 -3.76
CA LEU A 240 -21.41 12.49 -2.73
C LEU A 240 -21.83 11.58 -1.56
N SER A 241 -23.12 11.56 -1.21
CA SER A 241 -23.64 10.65 -0.19
C SER A 241 -23.59 9.19 -0.65
N LEU A 242 -23.89 8.91 -1.92
CA LEU A 242 -23.77 7.58 -2.51
C LEU A 242 -22.30 7.11 -2.53
N VAL A 243 -21.36 8.00 -2.84
CA VAL A 243 -19.92 7.70 -2.74
C VAL A 243 -19.54 7.35 -1.31
N GLY A 244 -19.95 8.15 -0.33
CA GLY A 244 -19.70 7.85 1.09
C GLY A 244 -20.33 6.53 1.53
N MET A 245 -21.54 6.23 1.05
CA MET A 245 -22.24 4.97 1.32
C MET A 245 -21.53 3.77 0.68
N ALA A 246 -20.98 3.91 -0.53
CA ALA A 246 -20.20 2.86 -1.16
C ALA A 246 -18.96 2.49 -0.32
N PHE A 247 -18.24 3.48 0.25
CA PHE A 247 -17.14 3.14 1.17
C PHE A 247 -17.62 2.39 2.42
N VAL A 248 -18.78 2.74 2.97
CA VAL A 248 -19.35 2.01 4.12
C VAL A 248 -19.72 0.57 3.73
N ILE A 249 -20.35 0.39 2.56
CA ILE A 249 -20.72 -0.93 2.03
C ILE A 249 -19.46 -1.75 1.77
N LEU A 250 -18.42 -1.18 1.14
CA LEU A 250 -17.12 -1.81 0.96
C LEU A 250 -16.53 -2.31 2.27
N VAL A 251 -16.50 -1.47 3.32
CA VAL A 251 -15.99 -1.86 4.65
C VAL A 251 -16.77 -3.06 5.19
N ILE A 252 -18.11 -3.00 5.13
CA ILE A 252 -18.97 -4.08 5.63
C ILE A 252 -18.78 -5.35 4.80
N GLY A 253 -18.66 -5.22 3.48
CA GLY A 253 -18.40 -6.30 2.53
C GLY A 253 -17.11 -7.05 2.85
N MET A 254 -16.02 -6.32 3.08
CA MET A 254 -14.73 -6.91 3.44
C MET A 254 -14.78 -7.63 4.78
N LEU A 255 -15.37 -7.00 5.80
CA LEU A 255 -15.34 -7.53 7.17
C LEU A 255 -16.32 -8.70 7.39
N ASN A 256 -17.50 -8.66 6.76
CA ASN A 256 -18.59 -9.59 7.07
C ASN A 256 -18.89 -10.58 5.93
N TYR A 257 -18.51 -10.28 4.70
CA TYR A 257 -18.91 -11.05 3.51
C TYR A 257 -17.72 -11.59 2.70
N ASN A 258 -16.49 -11.45 3.19
CA ASN A 258 -15.25 -11.87 2.51
C ASN A 258 -15.15 -11.31 1.09
N TRP A 259 -15.59 -10.05 0.87
CA TRP A 259 -15.44 -9.40 -0.42
C TRP A 259 -13.97 -9.27 -0.79
N ASP A 260 -13.67 -9.62 -2.04
CA ASP A 260 -12.38 -9.42 -2.67
C ASP A 260 -12.54 -8.41 -3.81
N PHE A 261 -11.50 -8.23 -4.62
CA PHE A 261 -11.44 -7.24 -5.68
C PHE A 261 -12.60 -7.32 -6.67
N ASN A 262 -13.19 -8.49 -6.91
CA ASN A 262 -14.29 -8.65 -7.87
C ASN A 262 -15.60 -8.03 -7.34
N GLU A 263 -15.94 -8.25 -6.08
CA GLU A 263 -17.15 -7.67 -5.46
C GLU A 263 -17.02 -6.15 -5.37
N MET A 264 -15.83 -5.65 -4.97
CA MET A 264 -15.53 -4.22 -4.96
C MET A 264 -15.62 -3.60 -6.36
N SER A 265 -15.10 -4.31 -7.37
CA SER A 265 -15.19 -3.91 -8.78
C SER A 265 -16.65 -3.73 -9.21
N ALA A 266 -17.50 -4.71 -8.89
CA ALA A 266 -18.92 -4.68 -9.22
C ALA A 266 -19.66 -3.54 -8.52
N GLU A 267 -19.35 -3.28 -7.24
CA GLU A 267 -19.91 -2.17 -6.48
C GLU A 267 -19.61 -0.82 -7.14
N PHE A 268 -18.34 -0.52 -7.43
CA PHE A 268 -17.97 0.76 -8.02
C PHE A 268 -18.48 0.91 -9.46
N PHE A 269 -18.60 -0.19 -10.20
CA PHE A 269 -19.27 -0.20 -11.50
C PHE A 269 -20.75 0.20 -11.39
N ALA A 270 -21.49 -0.43 -10.47
CA ALA A 270 -22.87 -0.10 -10.20
C ALA A 270 -23.03 1.37 -9.75
N LEU A 271 -22.16 1.83 -8.84
CA LEU A 271 -22.13 3.21 -8.38
C LEU A 271 -21.91 4.19 -9.55
N GLY A 272 -20.94 3.91 -10.42
CA GLY A 272 -20.63 4.76 -11.57
C GLY A 272 -21.82 4.90 -12.52
N ILE A 273 -22.54 3.81 -12.78
CA ILE A 273 -23.79 3.85 -13.57
C ILE A 273 -24.84 4.72 -12.87
N ILE A 274 -25.10 4.48 -11.59
CA ILE A 274 -26.11 5.20 -10.82
C ILE A 274 -25.81 6.71 -10.79
N VAL A 275 -24.56 7.07 -10.49
CA VAL A 275 -24.13 8.46 -10.41
C VAL A 275 -24.16 9.13 -11.80
N GLY A 276 -23.75 8.46 -12.87
CA GLY A 276 -23.82 9.02 -14.22
C GLY A 276 -25.25 9.34 -14.65
N LEU A 277 -26.21 8.49 -14.28
CA LEU A 277 -27.64 8.74 -14.52
C LEU A 277 -28.18 9.90 -13.67
N ILE A 278 -27.88 9.94 -12.37
CA ILE A 278 -28.26 11.05 -11.48
C ILE A 278 -27.61 12.38 -11.92
N GLY A 279 -26.39 12.29 -12.46
CA GLY A 279 -25.60 13.37 -13.02
C GLY A 279 -26.11 13.93 -14.35
N ASN A 280 -27.19 13.36 -14.92
CA ASN A 280 -27.73 13.70 -16.24
C ASN A 280 -26.75 13.46 -17.41
N LEU A 281 -25.81 12.51 -17.29
CA LEU A 281 -24.95 12.12 -18.43
C LEU A 281 -25.69 11.24 -19.45
N GLY A 282 -26.83 10.67 -19.06
CA GLY A 282 -27.56 9.68 -19.87
C GLY A 282 -26.84 8.33 -19.94
N VAL A 283 -27.47 7.31 -20.52
CA VAL A 283 -26.89 5.95 -20.57
C VAL A 283 -25.61 5.94 -21.42
N ASN A 284 -25.67 6.42 -22.66
CA ASN A 284 -24.51 6.43 -23.55
C ASN A 284 -23.39 7.32 -23.00
N GLY A 285 -23.72 8.54 -22.55
CA GLY A 285 -22.71 9.45 -21.98
C GLY A 285 -22.06 8.90 -20.72
N THR A 286 -22.80 8.15 -19.89
CA THR A 286 -22.22 7.46 -18.72
C THR A 286 -21.21 6.40 -19.15
N ILE A 287 -21.53 5.56 -20.14
CA ILE A 287 -20.63 4.51 -20.62
C ILE A 287 -19.40 5.09 -21.33
N GLU A 288 -19.58 6.11 -22.18
CA GLU A 288 -18.48 6.82 -22.84
C GLU A 288 -17.52 7.43 -21.81
N THR A 289 -18.08 8.08 -20.78
CA THR A 289 -17.31 8.63 -19.66
C THR A 289 -16.57 7.54 -18.89
N TYR A 290 -17.19 6.38 -18.69
CA TYR A 290 -16.54 5.23 -18.05
C TYR A 290 -15.31 4.77 -18.84
N ILE A 291 -15.45 4.67 -20.18
CA ILE A 291 -14.36 4.29 -21.09
C ILE A 291 -13.23 5.32 -21.07
N GLU A 292 -13.55 6.62 -20.98
CA GLU A 292 -12.55 7.66 -20.78
C GLU A 292 -11.76 7.45 -19.48
N GLY A 293 -12.46 7.18 -18.38
CA GLY A 293 -11.80 6.90 -17.10
C GLY A 293 -10.91 5.64 -17.15
N PHE A 294 -11.28 4.62 -17.94
CA PHE A 294 -10.37 3.49 -18.19
C PHE A 294 -9.08 3.92 -18.85
N LYS A 295 -9.14 4.76 -19.89
CA LYS A 295 -7.96 5.22 -20.64
C LYS A 295 -6.96 5.93 -19.72
N GLU A 296 -7.45 6.74 -18.78
CA GLU A 296 -6.62 7.44 -17.80
C GLU A 296 -5.90 6.47 -16.86
N LEU A 297 -6.51 5.32 -16.54
CA LEU A 297 -5.97 4.36 -15.58
C LEU A 297 -5.23 3.17 -16.18
N VAL A 298 -5.28 2.94 -17.51
CA VAL A 298 -4.56 1.82 -18.15
C VAL A 298 -3.09 1.84 -17.78
N PHE A 299 -2.43 3.01 -17.81
CA PHE A 299 -1.01 3.10 -17.49
C PHE A 299 -0.71 2.64 -16.05
N ALA A 300 -1.52 3.10 -15.08
CA ALA A 300 -1.42 2.71 -13.69
C ALA A 300 -1.67 1.21 -13.48
N ALA A 301 -2.71 0.66 -14.10
CA ALA A 301 -3.04 -0.76 -14.02
C ALA A 301 -1.91 -1.66 -14.59
N MET A 302 -1.29 -1.24 -15.70
CA MET A 302 -0.18 -2.01 -16.30
C MET A 302 1.08 -2.01 -15.42
N ILE A 303 1.36 -0.93 -14.71
CA ILE A 303 2.47 -0.88 -13.74
C ILE A 303 2.32 -1.96 -12.68
N VAL A 304 1.09 -2.16 -12.16
CA VAL A 304 0.80 -3.19 -11.15
C VAL A 304 1.05 -4.60 -11.68
N GLY A 305 0.64 -4.88 -12.93
CA GLY A 305 0.93 -6.16 -13.58
C GLY A 305 2.42 -6.43 -13.76
N PHE A 306 3.19 -5.43 -14.19
CA PHE A 306 4.65 -5.54 -14.39
C PHE A 306 5.40 -5.71 -13.07
N ALA A 307 4.95 -5.06 -12.00
CA ALA A 307 5.52 -5.23 -10.68
C ALA A 307 5.42 -6.70 -10.21
N SER A 308 4.31 -7.40 -10.53
CA SER A 308 4.11 -8.81 -10.16
C SER A 308 5.16 -9.74 -10.80
N SER A 309 5.67 -9.41 -11.98
CA SER A 309 6.69 -10.19 -12.71
C SER A 309 7.99 -10.35 -11.91
N ILE A 310 8.36 -9.36 -11.09
CA ILE A 310 9.54 -9.39 -10.22
C ILE A 310 9.47 -10.59 -9.27
N SER A 311 8.35 -10.71 -8.55
CA SER A 311 8.16 -11.80 -7.59
C SER A 311 8.01 -13.16 -8.29
N ILE A 312 7.40 -13.21 -9.48
CA ILE A 312 7.33 -14.43 -10.30
C ILE A 312 8.73 -14.93 -10.64
N ILE A 313 9.60 -14.06 -11.17
CA ILE A 313 10.98 -14.42 -11.54
C ILE A 313 11.76 -14.95 -10.33
N LEU A 314 11.69 -14.26 -9.20
CA LEU A 314 12.46 -14.66 -8.01
C LEU A 314 11.95 -15.97 -7.40
N LYS A 315 10.64 -16.22 -7.50
CA LYS A 315 10.02 -17.48 -7.09
C LYS A 315 10.43 -18.62 -8.01
N GLU A 316 10.34 -18.44 -9.32
CA GLU A 316 10.76 -19.45 -10.30
C GLU A 316 12.26 -19.74 -10.23
N GLY A 317 13.08 -18.72 -9.97
CA GLY A 317 14.51 -18.86 -9.77
C GLY A 317 14.89 -19.52 -8.45
N MET A 318 13.93 -19.83 -7.57
CA MET A 318 14.17 -20.45 -6.24
C MET A 318 15.24 -19.73 -5.41
N VAL A 319 15.27 -18.39 -5.49
CA VAL A 319 16.23 -17.56 -4.74
C VAL A 319 15.63 -16.90 -3.50
N ILE A 320 14.29 -16.89 -3.37
CA ILE A 320 13.60 -16.24 -2.23
C ILE A 320 14.04 -16.85 -0.89
N ASP A 321 14.04 -18.18 -0.78
CA ASP A 321 14.43 -18.87 0.45
C ASP A 321 15.92 -18.63 0.79
N SER A 322 16.78 -18.54 -0.22
CA SER A 322 18.20 -18.21 -0.05
C SER A 322 18.42 -16.77 0.42
N ILE A 323 17.63 -15.82 -0.10
CA ILE A 323 17.63 -14.43 0.37
C ILE A 323 17.18 -14.40 1.84
N ILE A 324 16.10 -15.09 2.19
CA ILE A 324 15.62 -15.18 3.57
C ILE A 324 16.71 -15.79 4.46
N TYR A 325 17.32 -16.91 4.07
CA TYR A 325 18.40 -17.53 4.82
C TYR A 325 19.56 -16.55 5.07
N GLY A 326 20.03 -15.86 4.03
CA GLY A 326 21.12 -14.89 4.14
C GLY A 326 20.78 -13.66 5.00
N LEU A 327 19.53 -13.19 4.95
CA LEU A 327 19.09 -12.01 5.68
C LEU A 327 18.85 -12.27 7.17
N PHE A 328 18.32 -13.44 7.54
CA PHE A 328 17.81 -13.68 8.90
C PHE A 328 18.71 -14.59 9.75
N THR A 329 19.45 -15.54 9.15
CA THR A 329 20.34 -16.44 9.90
C THR A 329 21.43 -15.72 10.73
N PRO A 330 22.03 -14.59 10.27
CA PRO A 330 23.03 -13.88 11.07
C PRO A 330 22.50 -13.32 12.40
N MET A 331 21.17 -13.15 12.53
CA MET A 331 20.57 -12.54 13.72
C MET A 331 20.68 -13.38 14.98
N GLN A 332 20.85 -14.70 14.84
CA GLN A 332 20.98 -15.61 15.98
C GLN A 332 22.20 -15.31 16.87
N TYR A 333 23.19 -14.58 16.33
CA TYR A 333 24.41 -14.21 17.03
C TYR A 333 24.36 -12.81 17.67
N LEU A 334 23.23 -12.10 17.53
CA LEU A 334 23.07 -10.73 18.03
C LEU A 334 22.36 -10.72 19.39
N PRO A 335 22.63 -9.71 20.25
CA PRO A 335 21.82 -9.46 21.43
C PRO A 335 20.35 -9.22 21.08
N LYS A 336 19.41 -9.62 21.95
CA LYS A 336 17.95 -9.60 21.69
C LYS A 336 17.41 -8.32 21.03
N SER A 337 17.72 -7.16 21.58
CA SER A 337 17.26 -5.88 21.02
C SER A 337 17.88 -5.56 19.65
N MET A 338 19.14 -5.92 19.44
CA MET A 338 19.80 -5.77 18.15
C MET A 338 19.23 -6.75 17.13
N ALA A 339 18.99 -8.01 17.52
CA ALA A 339 18.36 -9.00 16.67
C ALA A 339 16.96 -8.55 16.21
N ALA A 340 16.15 -7.98 17.12
CA ALA A 340 14.82 -7.46 16.78
C ALA A 340 14.86 -6.26 15.81
N ILE A 341 15.79 -5.31 16.00
CA ILE A 341 15.97 -4.20 15.05
C ILE A 341 16.49 -4.72 13.71
N SER A 342 17.48 -5.61 13.72
CA SER A 342 17.99 -6.26 12.51
C SER A 342 16.88 -6.99 11.76
N MET A 343 15.95 -7.64 12.47
CA MET A 343 14.78 -8.27 11.86
C MET A 343 13.92 -7.27 11.11
N MET A 344 13.68 -6.08 11.67
CA MET A 344 12.93 -5.01 10.98
C MET A 344 13.67 -4.54 9.71
N ILE A 345 14.99 -4.36 9.79
CA ILE A 345 15.82 -3.93 8.66
C ILE A 345 15.85 -5.00 7.56
N SER A 346 15.99 -6.28 7.92
CA SER A 346 15.96 -7.38 6.95
C SER A 346 14.59 -7.56 6.33
N GLN A 347 13.51 -7.33 7.08
CA GLN A 347 12.14 -7.34 6.52
C GLN A 347 11.94 -6.22 5.51
N ALA A 348 12.43 -5.01 5.81
CA ALA A 348 12.49 -3.93 4.82
C ALA A 348 13.32 -4.35 3.58
N ALA A 349 14.52 -4.88 3.76
CA ALA A 349 15.38 -5.30 2.65
C ALA A 349 14.73 -6.40 1.76
N LEU A 350 14.06 -7.38 2.37
CA LEU A 350 13.34 -8.44 1.66
C LEU A 350 12.10 -7.91 0.93
N HIS A 351 11.48 -6.84 1.44
CA HIS A 351 10.27 -6.28 0.86
C HIS A 351 10.53 -5.61 -0.50
N PHE A 352 11.78 -5.24 -0.78
CA PHE A 352 12.16 -4.71 -2.09
C PHE A 352 11.87 -5.71 -3.24
N PRO A 353 12.34 -6.97 -3.19
CA PRO A 353 11.94 -8.00 -4.17
C PRO A 353 10.55 -8.61 -3.91
N VAL A 354 10.06 -8.62 -2.67
CA VAL A 354 8.79 -9.26 -2.27
C VAL A 354 7.78 -8.17 -1.86
N THR A 355 7.23 -7.47 -2.84
CA THR A 355 6.47 -6.23 -2.63
C THR A 355 5.04 -6.41 -2.13
N SER A 356 4.62 -7.65 -1.90
CA SER A 356 3.38 -7.94 -1.21
C SER A 356 3.70 -8.21 0.25
N TYR A 357 3.33 -7.30 1.16
CA TYR A 357 3.57 -7.52 2.58
C TYR A 357 2.77 -8.72 3.08
N SER A 358 1.53 -8.93 2.63
CA SER A 358 0.73 -10.12 2.97
C SER A 358 1.41 -11.42 2.52
N GLY A 359 1.90 -11.47 1.28
CA GLY A 359 2.70 -12.59 0.77
C GLY A 359 4.00 -12.79 1.55
N GLN A 360 4.67 -11.71 1.93
CA GLN A 360 5.88 -11.75 2.74
C GLN A 360 5.63 -12.26 4.16
N ALA A 361 4.48 -11.98 4.77
CA ALA A 361 4.11 -12.60 6.05
C ALA A 361 4.04 -14.12 5.93
N ILE A 362 3.32 -14.62 4.91
CA ILE A 362 3.18 -16.06 4.64
C ILE A 362 4.54 -16.72 4.38
N LEU A 363 5.44 -16.02 3.68
CA LEU A 363 6.77 -16.54 3.37
C LEU A 363 7.72 -16.54 4.57
N THR A 364 7.69 -15.51 5.41
CA THR A 364 8.72 -15.29 6.44
C THR A 364 8.29 -15.71 7.83
N MET A 365 7.03 -15.53 8.23
CA MET A 365 6.58 -15.82 9.60
C MET A 365 6.82 -17.27 10.03
N PRO A 366 6.61 -18.29 9.17
CA PRO A 366 6.94 -19.67 9.50
C PRO A 366 8.41 -19.94 9.81
N ILE A 367 9.32 -19.09 9.32
CA ILE A 367 10.77 -19.18 9.52
C ILE A 367 11.19 -18.33 10.73
N LEU A 368 10.59 -17.14 10.87
CA LEU A 368 10.99 -16.18 11.88
C LEU A 368 10.37 -16.45 13.26
N ALA A 369 9.23 -17.13 13.33
CA ALA A 369 8.67 -17.59 14.61
C ALA A 369 9.65 -18.51 15.37
N PRO A 370 10.11 -19.65 14.81
CA PRO A 370 11.06 -20.51 15.52
C PRO A 370 12.41 -19.82 15.75
N LEU A 371 12.88 -18.99 14.81
CA LEU A 371 14.09 -18.19 15.01
C LEU A 371 13.95 -17.21 16.19
N SER A 372 12.77 -16.60 16.37
CA SER A 372 12.49 -15.70 17.49
C SER A 372 12.52 -16.45 18.82
N ASP A 373 11.93 -17.64 18.86
CA ASP A 373 11.95 -18.52 20.03
C ASP A 373 13.40 -18.91 20.40
N LEU A 374 14.23 -19.24 19.40
CA LEU A 374 15.65 -19.56 19.57
C LEU A 374 16.47 -18.38 20.13
N ILE A 375 16.23 -17.17 19.62
CA ILE A 375 16.88 -15.93 20.09
C ILE A 375 16.35 -15.53 21.49
N GLY A 376 15.16 -16.02 21.87
CA GLY A 376 14.48 -15.68 23.10
C GLY A 376 13.81 -14.30 23.05
N ILE A 377 13.29 -13.91 21.89
CA ILE A 377 12.39 -12.77 21.70
C ILE A 377 10.97 -13.28 21.40
N SER A 378 9.94 -12.56 21.82
CA SER A 378 8.57 -13.02 21.59
C SER A 378 8.20 -12.98 20.11
N ARG A 379 7.32 -13.88 19.69
CA ARG A 379 6.73 -13.86 18.35
C ARG A 379 5.96 -12.57 18.08
N GLN A 380 5.48 -11.87 19.11
CA GLN A 380 4.89 -10.53 18.96
C GLN A 380 5.89 -9.53 18.40
N VAL A 381 7.11 -9.51 18.96
CA VAL A 381 8.21 -8.67 18.46
C VAL A 381 8.56 -9.01 17.01
N CYS A 382 8.53 -10.30 16.64
CA CYS A 382 8.70 -10.73 15.25
C CYS A 382 7.65 -10.11 14.32
N VAL A 383 6.37 -10.16 14.70
CA VAL A 383 5.28 -9.54 13.94
C VAL A 383 5.46 -8.02 13.83
N LEU A 384 5.87 -7.34 14.89
CA LEU A 384 6.15 -5.89 14.85
C LEU A 384 7.29 -5.56 13.89
N ALA A 385 8.40 -6.31 13.94
CA ALA A 385 9.55 -6.12 13.07
C ALA A 385 9.17 -6.29 11.59
N TYR A 386 8.38 -7.31 11.27
CA TYR A 386 7.80 -7.49 9.94
C TYR A 386 6.92 -6.31 9.53
N GLN A 387 5.92 -5.96 10.34
CA GLN A 387 4.90 -4.99 9.97
C GLN A 387 5.50 -3.60 9.76
N TYR A 388 6.39 -3.18 10.66
CA TYR A 388 7.03 -1.87 10.60
C TYR A 388 8.06 -1.79 9.48
N GLY A 389 8.84 -2.86 9.29
CA GLY A 389 9.88 -2.91 8.27
C GLY A 389 9.30 -3.00 6.86
N ALA A 390 8.48 -4.01 6.59
CA ALA A 390 7.96 -4.27 5.25
C ALA A 390 6.97 -3.18 4.80
N VAL A 391 5.87 -2.99 5.54
CA VAL A 391 4.75 -2.15 5.08
C VAL A 391 5.16 -0.69 4.91
N MET A 392 5.96 -0.11 5.81
CA MET A 392 6.41 1.28 5.66
C MET A 392 7.25 1.53 4.41
N THR A 393 7.95 0.50 3.92
CA THR A 393 8.80 0.63 2.73
C THR A 393 8.04 0.64 1.41
N ASP A 394 6.73 0.35 1.43
CA ASP A 394 5.82 0.60 0.29
C ASP A 394 5.85 2.05 -0.20
N LEU A 395 6.25 3.00 0.66
CA LEU A 395 6.38 4.41 0.29
C LEU A 395 7.66 4.75 -0.46
N ILE A 396 8.67 3.88 -0.46
CA ILE A 396 9.98 4.15 -1.07
C ILE A 396 10.40 3.15 -2.13
N TYR A 397 9.80 1.95 -2.17
CA TYR A 397 10.21 0.93 -3.12
C TYR A 397 9.53 1.09 -4.47
N PRO A 398 10.30 1.28 -5.55
CA PRO A 398 9.73 1.45 -6.87
C PRO A 398 9.04 0.17 -7.34
N THR A 399 9.45 -0.99 -6.82
CA THR A 399 8.84 -2.28 -7.11
C THR A 399 7.40 -2.39 -6.60
N GLN A 400 6.95 -1.46 -5.73
CA GLN A 400 5.55 -1.37 -5.30
C GLN A 400 4.68 -0.70 -6.38
N GLY A 401 3.83 -1.49 -7.01
CA GLY A 401 3.03 -1.08 -8.16
C GLY A 401 2.05 0.06 -7.85
N ALA A 402 1.39 0.01 -6.69
CA ALA A 402 0.44 1.05 -6.27
C ALA A 402 1.11 2.41 -6.10
N LEU A 403 2.29 2.45 -5.46
CA LEU A 403 3.08 3.67 -5.31
C LEU A 403 3.41 4.28 -6.69
N MET A 404 3.95 3.44 -7.59
CA MET A 404 4.39 3.90 -8.91
C MET A 404 3.22 4.40 -9.77
N ALA A 405 2.05 3.76 -9.67
CA ALA A 405 0.82 4.23 -10.28
C ALA A 405 0.40 5.60 -9.73
N ILE A 406 0.37 5.76 -8.41
CA ILE A 406 -0.05 6.99 -7.72
C ILE A 406 0.85 8.18 -8.10
N ILE A 407 2.18 8.02 -8.03
CA ILE A 407 3.10 9.12 -8.38
C ILE A 407 3.05 9.44 -9.88
N ALA A 408 2.75 8.46 -10.73
CA ALA A 408 2.60 8.68 -12.17
C ALA A 408 1.35 9.50 -12.48
N ILE A 409 0.20 9.16 -11.89
CA ILE A 409 -1.05 9.95 -12.01
C ILE A 409 -0.82 11.36 -11.48
N ALA A 410 -0.07 11.50 -10.38
CA ALA A 410 0.28 12.80 -9.81
C ALA A 410 1.33 13.61 -10.60
N GLY A 411 1.88 13.06 -11.68
CA GLY A 411 2.93 13.72 -12.47
C GLY A 411 4.26 13.91 -11.73
N ILE A 412 4.53 13.10 -10.69
CA ILE A 412 5.74 13.17 -9.88
C ILE A 412 6.72 12.08 -10.35
N SER A 413 7.95 12.48 -10.68
CA SER A 413 9.02 11.51 -10.94
C SER A 413 9.48 10.82 -9.67
N PHE A 414 9.79 9.52 -9.75
CA PHE A 414 10.15 8.71 -8.59
C PHE A 414 11.34 9.28 -7.80
N ASP A 415 12.35 9.88 -8.43
CA ASP A 415 13.48 10.50 -7.72
C ASP A 415 13.05 11.67 -6.82
N LYS A 416 12.07 12.46 -7.26
CA LYS A 416 11.54 13.57 -6.47
C LYS A 416 10.70 13.05 -5.32
N TRP A 417 9.87 12.04 -5.58
CA TRP A 417 9.09 11.36 -4.55
C TRP A 417 10.00 10.76 -3.48
N PHE A 418 10.98 9.96 -3.89
CA PHE A 418 11.94 9.31 -2.99
C PHE A 418 12.67 10.32 -2.10
N LYS A 419 13.20 11.42 -2.68
CA LYS A 419 13.87 12.47 -1.89
C LYS A 419 12.95 13.14 -0.88
N PHE A 420 11.69 13.34 -1.22
CA PHE A 420 10.69 13.92 -0.33
C PHE A 420 10.35 12.96 0.83
N ILE A 421 9.95 11.73 0.49
CA ILE A 421 9.34 10.80 1.44
C ILE A 421 10.36 10.07 2.31
N LEU A 422 11.61 9.93 1.86
CA LEU A 422 12.65 9.17 2.57
C LEU A 422 12.83 9.64 4.01
N LYS A 423 12.84 10.96 4.23
CA LYS A 423 12.95 11.52 5.59
C LYS A 423 11.78 11.12 6.48
N PHE A 424 10.57 11.08 5.91
CA PHE A 424 9.37 10.70 6.66
C PHE A 424 9.44 9.22 7.04
N VAL A 425 9.74 8.35 6.07
CA VAL A 425 9.86 6.90 6.29
C VAL A 425 10.94 6.59 7.31
N LEU A 426 12.14 7.16 7.20
CA LEU A 426 13.22 6.92 8.18
C LEU A 426 12.84 7.38 9.59
N THR A 427 12.11 8.49 9.71
CA THR A 427 11.64 8.98 11.02
C THR A 427 10.60 8.03 11.62
N ILE A 428 9.67 7.51 10.82
CA ILE A 428 8.67 6.55 11.29
C ILE A 428 9.27 5.18 11.58
N LEU A 429 10.22 4.70 10.77
CA LEU A 429 10.97 3.48 11.06
C LEU A 429 11.77 3.61 12.36
N LEU A 430 12.29 4.81 12.69
CA LEU A 430 12.90 5.06 13.99
C LEU A 430 11.89 4.95 15.14
N VAL A 431 10.67 5.49 14.97
CA VAL A 431 9.57 5.28 15.95
C VAL A 431 9.26 3.79 16.11
N GLY A 432 9.18 3.04 15.02
CA GLY A 432 9.00 1.59 15.02
C GLY A 432 10.14 0.84 15.71
N ALA A 433 11.40 1.21 15.45
CA ALA A 433 12.57 0.62 16.11
C ALA A 433 12.56 0.86 17.62
N ILE A 434 12.23 2.08 18.06
CA ILE A 434 12.09 2.41 19.48
C ILE A 434 10.98 1.56 20.10
N ALA A 435 9.83 1.45 19.44
CA ALA A 435 8.72 0.62 19.92
C ALA A 435 9.12 -0.87 20.04
N ILE A 436 9.84 -1.42 19.05
CA ILE A 436 10.37 -2.79 19.10
C ILE A 436 11.30 -2.99 20.30
N VAL A 437 12.21 -2.04 20.56
CA VAL A 437 13.11 -2.12 21.72
C VAL A 437 12.33 -2.09 23.03
N VAL A 438 11.34 -1.20 23.15
CA VAL A 438 10.45 -1.15 24.32
C VAL A 438 9.71 -2.48 24.50
N ALA A 439 9.16 -3.04 23.42
CA ALA A 439 8.47 -4.33 23.43
C ALA A 439 9.38 -5.47 23.94
N VAL A 440 10.64 -5.51 23.51
CA VAL A 440 11.63 -6.48 24.02
C VAL A 440 11.87 -6.32 25.53
N TYR A 441 12.00 -5.09 26.04
CA TYR A 441 12.28 -4.85 27.46
C TYR A 441 11.10 -5.13 28.39
N ILE A 442 9.87 -4.88 27.95
CA ILE A 442 8.66 -5.14 28.76
C ILE A 442 8.19 -6.59 28.68
N GLY A 443 8.85 -7.43 27.86
CA GLY A 443 8.44 -8.82 27.65
C GLY A 443 7.10 -8.95 26.92
N PHE A 444 6.85 -8.07 25.94
CA PHE A 444 5.61 -8.00 25.16
C PHE A 444 5.29 -9.29 24.41
#